data_AF-A0A2V9GCN7-F1
#
_entry.id   AF-A0A2V9GCN7-F1
#
_cell.length_a   1.000
_cell.length_b   1.000
_cell.length_c   1.000
_cell.angle_alpha   90.00
_cell.angle_beta   90.00
_cell.angle_gamma   90.00
#
_symmetry.space_group_name_H-M   'P 1'
#
loop_
_entity.id
_entity.type
_entity.pdbx_description
1 polymer ?
#
loop_
_entity_poly.entity_id
_entity_poly.type
_entity_poly.pdbx_seq_one_letter_code
_entity_poly.pdbx_strand_id
1 'polypeptide(L)'
;MSAISRREFLKDAAKGAAAAGFVSAGARELRANPLGMPIGCQTWPVRAMIAEDFPGTIKRLAEAGFQTIELCSPVGYADSGFAGLGKYTGTELRRILGDAGVSTVSSHFGIEELRGNQQGRIAWAKDVGLTQMIVPSLGGPRKPTMDDVKRAADEYNKMGEQAAKAGIQQGLHNEDFELSMVDGKRTYDLLLDLLDPKL
;
A
#
# COMPACT_ATOMS: atom_id res chain seq x y z
N MET A 1 52.08 -39.81 19.11
CA MET A 1 50.79 -39.26 18.65
C MET A 1 49.85 -40.44 18.45
N SER A 2 48.73 -40.52 19.19
CA SER A 2 47.77 -41.61 19.02
C SER A 2 47.07 -41.45 17.66
N ALA A 3 47.08 -42.49 16.84
CA ALA A 3 46.43 -42.47 15.53
C ALA A 3 44.91 -42.55 15.73
N ILE A 4 44.18 -41.56 15.23
CA ILE A 4 42.71 -41.53 15.25
C ILE A 4 42.19 -42.64 14.33
N SER A 5 41.30 -43.49 14.84
CA SER A 5 40.67 -44.53 14.02
C SER A 5 39.63 -43.93 13.06
N ARG A 6 39.39 -44.62 11.93
CA ARG A 6 38.33 -44.21 10.97
C ARG A 6 36.96 -44.04 11.63
N ARG A 7 36.66 -44.87 12.64
CA ARG A 7 35.41 -44.81 13.40
C ARG A 7 35.32 -43.56 14.27
N GLU A 8 36.41 -43.16 14.92
CA GLU A 8 36.47 -41.93 15.72
C GLU A 8 36.35 -40.71 14.81
N PHE A 9 37.07 -40.69 13.69
CA PHE A 9 36.94 -39.62 12.69
C PHE A 9 35.49 -39.44 12.20
N LEU A 10 34.79 -40.52 11.86
CA LEU A 10 33.40 -40.45 11.40
C LEU A 10 32.44 -39.96 12.50
N LYS A 11 32.67 -40.37 13.76
CA LYS A 11 31.87 -39.90 14.90
C LYS A 11 32.07 -38.40 15.15
N ASP A 12 33.31 -37.93 15.06
CA ASP A 12 33.63 -36.53 15.32
C ASP A 12 33.18 -35.63 14.18
N ALA A 13 33.30 -36.09 12.92
CA ALA A 13 32.74 -35.41 11.75
C ALA A 13 31.21 -35.29 11.83
N ALA A 14 30.50 -36.35 12.24
CA ALA A 14 29.04 -36.32 12.40
C ALA A 14 28.60 -35.36 13.51
N LYS A 15 29.31 -35.32 14.65
CA LYS A 15 29.07 -34.36 15.73
C LYS A 15 29.32 -32.92 15.29
N GLY A 16 30.41 -32.68 14.56
CA GLY A 16 30.75 -31.37 14.01
C GLY A 16 29.70 -30.87 13.01
N ALA A 17 29.24 -31.74 12.12
CA ALA A 17 28.18 -31.43 11.15
C ALA A 17 26.83 -31.15 11.83
N ALA A 18 26.46 -31.92 12.85
CA ALA A 18 25.25 -31.67 13.62
C ALA A 18 25.32 -30.33 14.36
N ALA A 19 26.44 -30.02 15.02
CA ALA A 19 26.63 -28.75 15.72
C ALA A 19 26.61 -27.55 14.76
N ALA A 20 27.27 -27.65 13.61
CA ALA A 20 27.22 -26.63 12.57
C ALA A 20 25.80 -26.47 11.99
N GLY A 21 25.07 -27.57 11.83
CA GLY A 21 23.67 -27.59 11.41
C GLY A 21 22.74 -26.90 12.40
N PHE A 22 22.93 -27.07 13.71
CA PHE A 22 22.13 -26.35 14.73
C PHE A 22 22.45 -24.86 14.79
N VAL A 23 23.72 -24.48 14.61
CA VAL A 23 24.14 -23.06 14.60
C VAL A 23 23.69 -22.34 13.32
N SER A 24 23.60 -23.05 12.18
CA SER A 24 23.08 -22.48 10.93
C SER A 24 21.55 -22.54 10.82
N ALA A 25 20.89 -23.51 11.46
CA ALA A 25 19.43 -23.62 11.53
C ALA A 25 18.80 -22.72 12.59
N GLY A 26 19.58 -22.23 13.56
CA GLY A 26 19.23 -21.06 14.34
C GLY A 26 19.25 -19.84 13.44
N ALA A 27 18.20 -19.69 12.63
CA ALA A 27 17.96 -18.48 11.85
C ALA A 27 18.24 -17.30 12.77
N ARG A 28 19.22 -16.46 12.42
CA ARG A 28 19.34 -15.17 13.06
C ARG A 28 18.01 -14.49 12.77
N GLU A 29 17.13 -14.43 13.76
CA GLU A 29 16.00 -13.50 13.71
C GLU A 29 16.62 -12.11 13.68
N LEU A 30 16.84 -11.62 12.47
CA LEU A 30 17.15 -10.23 12.24
C LEU A 30 15.94 -9.46 12.77
N ARG A 31 16.09 -8.83 13.94
CA ARG A 31 15.10 -7.94 14.55
C ARG A 31 15.00 -6.61 13.77
N ALA A 32 15.01 -6.68 12.44
CA ALA A 32 14.82 -5.55 11.54
C ALA A 32 13.34 -5.20 11.33
N ASN A 33 12.47 -5.68 12.21
CA ASN A 33 11.05 -5.34 12.25
C ASN A 33 10.59 -5.20 13.71
N PRO A 34 10.97 -4.10 14.41
CA PRO A 34 10.65 -3.92 15.82
C PRO A 34 9.13 -3.78 16.08
N LEU A 35 8.35 -3.46 15.05
CA LEU A 35 6.89 -3.33 15.13
C LEU A 35 6.15 -4.63 14.82
N GLY A 36 6.84 -5.65 14.28
CA GLY A 36 6.19 -6.87 13.81
C GLY A 36 5.19 -6.64 12.67
N MET A 37 5.27 -5.48 12.00
CA MET A 37 4.33 -5.08 10.95
C MET A 37 4.95 -5.31 9.57
N PRO A 38 4.14 -5.67 8.55
CA PRO A 38 4.61 -5.74 7.18
C PRO A 38 5.20 -4.41 6.70
N ILE A 39 6.35 -4.44 6.02
CA ILE A 39 6.94 -3.25 5.40
C ILE A 39 6.21 -2.98 4.07
N GLY A 40 5.59 -1.81 3.95
CA GLY A 40 4.80 -1.41 2.78
C GLY A 40 5.52 -0.47 1.81
N CYS A 41 5.09 -0.46 0.55
CA CYS A 41 5.53 0.48 -0.47
C CYS A 41 4.33 1.06 -1.24
N GLN A 42 4.18 2.38 -1.22
CA GLN A 42 3.37 3.10 -2.20
C GLN A 42 4.14 3.14 -3.53
N THR A 43 3.50 2.70 -4.61
CA THR A 43 4.07 2.59 -5.97
C THR A 43 4.38 3.91 -6.67
N TRP A 44 3.88 5.06 -6.21
CA TRP A 44 4.16 6.38 -6.82
C TRP A 44 5.65 6.67 -7.12
N PRO A 45 6.63 6.40 -6.22
CA PRO A 45 8.04 6.65 -6.48
C PRO A 45 8.62 5.78 -7.60
N VAL A 46 8.04 4.60 -7.85
CA VAL A 46 8.48 3.64 -8.88
C VAL A 46 7.58 3.62 -10.13
N ARG A 47 6.71 4.63 -10.30
CA ARG A 47 5.74 4.71 -11.39
C ARG A 47 6.32 4.54 -12.80
N ALA A 48 7.56 4.99 -13.03
CA ALA A 48 8.25 4.80 -14.30
C ALA A 48 8.55 3.32 -14.59
N MET A 49 8.99 2.58 -13.57
CA MET A 49 9.22 1.13 -13.68
C MET A 49 7.90 0.37 -13.84
N ILE A 50 6.86 0.81 -13.12
CA ILE A 50 5.50 0.27 -13.24
C ILE A 50 4.95 0.44 -14.66
N ALA A 51 5.18 1.60 -15.28
CA ALA A 51 4.75 1.87 -16.65
C ALA A 51 5.47 0.98 -17.68
N GLU A 52 6.73 0.65 -17.42
CA GLU A 52 7.55 -0.23 -18.28
C GLU A 52 7.18 -1.71 -18.10
N ASP A 53 7.20 -2.20 -16.86
CA ASP A 53 6.91 -3.60 -16.51
C ASP A 53 6.33 -3.70 -15.09
N PHE A 54 5.00 -3.69 -15.00
CA PHE A 54 4.31 -3.83 -13.72
C PHE A 54 4.63 -5.16 -13.00
N PRO A 55 4.42 -6.36 -13.58
CA PRO A 55 4.75 -7.62 -12.90
C PRO A 55 6.22 -7.72 -12.45
N GLY A 56 7.17 -7.33 -13.32
CA GLY A 56 8.59 -7.34 -12.97
C GLY A 56 8.94 -6.36 -11.85
N THR A 57 8.32 -5.18 -11.85
CA THR A 57 8.51 -4.19 -10.78
C THR A 57 7.99 -4.69 -9.45
N ILE A 58 6.80 -5.29 -9.41
CA ILE A 58 6.24 -5.88 -8.18
C ILE A 58 7.15 -6.98 -7.64
N LYS A 59 7.64 -7.87 -8.51
CA LYS A 59 8.60 -8.90 -8.11
C LYS A 59 9.87 -8.30 -7.52
N ARG A 60 10.42 -7.25 -8.13
CA ARG A 60 11.60 -6.56 -7.61
C ARG A 60 11.37 -5.90 -6.24
N LEU A 61 10.19 -5.34 -6.01
CA LEU A 61 9.83 -4.80 -4.70
C LEU A 61 9.74 -5.90 -3.64
N ALA A 62 9.15 -7.05 -4.00
CA ALA A 62 9.09 -8.21 -3.11
C ALA A 62 10.49 -8.74 -2.76
N GLU A 63 11.38 -8.88 -3.76
CA GLU A 63 12.78 -9.28 -3.57
C GLU A 63 13.57 -8.29 -2.71
N ALA A 64 13.20 -7.00 -2.73
CA ALA A 64 13.77 -5.98 -1.87
C ALA A 64 13.25 -6.04 -0.41
N GLY A 65 12.26 -6.88 -0.12
CA GLY A 65 11.71 -7.10 1.22
C GLY A 65 10.41 -6.37 1.53
N PHE A 66 9.79 -5.70 0.55
CA PHE A 66 8.44 -5.17 0.73
C PHE A 66 7.43 -6.30 0.77
N GLN A 67 6.49 -6.22 1.70
CA GLN A 67 5.48 -7.24 1.99
C GLN A 67 4.07 -6.77 1.63
N THR A 68 3.86 -5.45 1.59
CA THR A 68 2.60 -4.85 1.15
C THR A 68 2.85 -3.78 0.10
N ILE A 69 1.93 -3.68 -0.85
CA ILE A 69 1.95 -2.69 -1.91
C ILE A 69 0.69 -1.85 -1.79
N GLU A 70 0.85 -0.53 -1.86
CA GLU A 70 -0.22 0.41 -2.09
C GLU A 70 -0.14 0.89 -3.55
N LEU A 71 -1.24 0.72 -4.28
CA LEU A 71 -1.32 1.05 -5.71
C LEU A 71 -1.68 2.53 -5.92
N CYS A 72 -1.60 2.96 -7.18
CA CYS A 72 -2.33 4.12 -7.69
C CYS A 72 -3.35 3.63 -8.74
N SER A 73 -4.56 4.20 -8.71
CA SER A 73 -5.65 3.85 -9.62
C SER A 73 -5.22 4.00 -11.09
N PRO A 74 -5.56 3.05 -11.99
CA PRO A 74 -5.26 3.16 -13.42
C PRO A 74 -6.01 4.30 -14.11
N VAL A 75 -7.02 4.90 -13.46
CA VAL A 75 -7.84 6.00 -14.02
C VAL A 75 -7.32 7.35 -13.55
N GLY A 76 -7.35 7.64 -12.24
CA GLY A 76 -6.89 8.93 -11.73
C GLY A 76 -5.39 9.17 -11.92
N TYR A 77 -4.61 8.12 -12.15
CA TYR A 77 -3.17 8.18 -12.38
C TYR A 77 -2.75 7.70 -13.76
N ALA A 78 -3.67 7.66 -14.73
CA ALA A 78 -3.40 7.23 -16.10
C ALA A 78 -2.15 7.94 -16.68
N ASP A 79 -2.14 9.27 -16.62
CA ASP A 79 -1.07 10.12 -17.16
C ASP A 79 0.20 10.14 -16.29
N SER A 80 0.17 9.45 -15.13
CA SER A 80 1.31 9.34 -14.21
C SER A 80 2.03 8.00 -14.29
N GLY A 81 1.80 7.23 -15.36
CA GLY A 81 2.45 5.93 -15.57
C GLY A 81 1.64 4.72 -15.11
N PHE A 82 0.38 4.92 -14.69
CA PHE A 82 -0.49 3.83 -14.25
C PHE A 82 -1.56 3.42 -15.27
N ALA A 83 -1.67 4.10 -16.41
CA ALA A 83 -2.62 3.73 -17.47
C ALA A 83 -2.47 2.25 -17.90
N GLY A 84 -1.24 1.75 -17.93
CA GLY A 84 -0.92 0.37 -18.30
C GLY A 84 -1.52 -0.69 -17.36
N LEU A 85 -1.93 -0.32 -16.14
CA LEU A 85 -2.62 -1.23 -15.22
C LEU A 85 -4.07 -1.47 -15.66
N GLY A 86 -4.67 -0.54 -16.42
CA GLY A 86 -6.05 -0.65 -16.90
C GLY A 86 -6.28 -1.81 -17.89
N LYS A 87 -5.21 -2.44 -18.41
CA LYS A 87 -5.30 -3.66 -19.23
C LYS A 87 -5.57 -4.92 -18.41
N TYR A 88 -5.40 -4.86 -17.09
CA TYR A 88 -5.66 -5.96 -16.18
C TYR A 88 -7.00 -5.74 -15.47
N THR A 89 -7.76 -6.81 -15.34
CA THR A 89 -8.87 -6.87 -14.39
C THR A 89 -8.35 -6.77 -12.95
N GLY A 90 -9.21 -6.40 -12.00
CA GLY A 90 -8.81 -6.37 -10.59
C GLY A 90 -8.33 -7.73 -10.07
N THR A 91 -8.97 -8.81 -10.52
CA THR A 91 -8.56 -10.19 -10.18
C THR A 91 -7.18 -10.54 -10.73
N GLU A 92 -6.84 -10.11 -11.95
CA GLU A 92 -5.50 -10.30 -12.51
C GLU A 92 -4.44 -9.49 -11.76
N LEU A 93 -4.73 -8.24 -11.40
CA LEU A 93 -3.85 -7.44 -10.55
C LEU A 93 -3.58 -8.13 -9.22
N ARG A 94 -4.65 -8.58 -8.54
CA ARG A 94 -4.56 -9.34 -7.28
C ARG A 94 -3.69 -10.59 -7.44
N ARG A 95 -3.85 -11.31 -8.54
CA ARG A 95 -3.04 -12.48 -8.85
C ARG A 95 -1.57 -12.10 -9.04
N ILE A 96 -1.25 -11.08 -9.83
CA ILE A 96 0.14 -10.64 -10.05
C ILE A 96 0.84 -10.30 -8.73
N LEU A 97 0.14 -9.56 -7.85
CA LEU A 97 0.62 -9.21 -6.52
C LEU A 97 0.83 -10.45 -5.64
N GLY A 98 -0.15 -11.35 -5.61
CA GLY A 98 -0.09 -12.60 -4.85
C GLY A 98 1.00 -13.56 -5.35
N ASP A 99 1.17 -13.71 -6.66
CA ASP A 99 2.20 -14.54 -7.29
C ASP A 99 3.63 -14.02 -6.95
N ALA A 100 3.77 -12.71 -6.68
CA ALA A 100 5.00 -12.10 -6.19
C ALA A 100 5.19 -12.18 -4.66
N GLY A 101 4.19 -12.68 -3.92
CA GLY A 101 4.25 -12.83 -2.46
C GLY A 101 3.96 -11.53 -1.68
N VAL A 102 3.37 -10.52 -2.30
CA VAL A 102 2.98 -9.27 -1.65
C VAL A 102 1.47 -9.16 -1.51
N SER A 103 1.02 -8.50 -0.45
CA SER A 103 -0.39 -8.17 -0.26
C SER A 103 -0.70 -6.73 -0.68
N THR A 104 -1.95 -6.45 -1.03
CA THR A 104 -2.40 -5.10 -1.38
C THR A 104 -3.76 -4.85 -0.74
N VAL A 105 -3.79 -3.88 0.15
CA VAL A 105 -4.98 -3.53 0.94
C VAL A 105 -5.48 -2.12 0.63
N SER A 106 -4.67 -1.31 -0.05
CA SER A 106 -4.91 0.11 -0.32
C SER A 106 -4.50 0.51 -1.74
N SER A 107 -5.15 1.55 -2.25
CA SER A 107 -4.76 2.26 -3.46
C SER A 107 -5.12 3.73 -3.32
N HIS A 108 -4.32 4.60 -3.93
CA HIS A 108 -4.68 5.98 -4.16
C HIS A 108 -5.71 6.12 -5.28
N PHE A 109 -6.70 7.00 -5.09
CA PHE A 109 -7.70 7.40 -6.07
C PHE A 109 -7.77 8.93 -6.12
N GLY A 110 -7.73 9.52 -7.32
CA GLY A 110 -7.95 10.95 -7.48
C GLY A 110 -9.38 11.34 -7.10
N ILE A 111 -9.57 12.53 -6.51
CA ILE A 111 -10.92 12.97 -6.15
C ILE A 111 -11.84 13.11 -7.39
N GLU A 112 -11.30 13.57 -8.52
CA GLU A 112 -12.08 13.72 -9.76
C GLU A 112 -12.55 12.38 -10.35
N GLU A 113 -11.77 11.29 -10.22
CA GLU A 113 -12.24 9.99 -10.68
C GLU A 113 -13.37 9.44 -9.78
N LEU A 114 -13.36 9.76 -8.49
CA LEU A 114 -14.46 9.42 -7.59
C LEU A 114 -15.71 10.24 -7.89
N ARG A 115 -15.55 11.56 -8.12
CA ARG A 115 -16.65 12.44 -8.57
C ARG A 115 -17.27 11.94 -9.88
N GLY A 116 -16.46 11.46 -10.81
CA GLY A 116 -16.93 10.95 -12.10
C GLY A 116 -17.59 9.58 -12.04
N ASN A 117 -17.04 8.63 -11.27
CA ASN A 117 -17.57 7.26 -11.18
C ASN A 117 -17.11 6.51 -9.92
N GLN A 118 -17.56 6.96 -8.75
CA GLN A 118 -17.24 6.31 -7.48
C GLN A 118 -17.65 4.83 -7.44
N GLN A 119 -18.86 4.49 -7.91
CA GLN A 119 -19.36 3.11 -7.87
C GLN A 119 -18.46 2.16 -8.66
N GLY A 120 -17.97 2.59 -9.82
CA GLY A 120 -17.01 1.83 -10.62
C GLY A 120 -15.64 1.70 -9.92
N ARG A 121 -15.19 2.73 -9.18
CA ARG A 121 -13.94 2.65 -8.42
C ARG A 121 -14.07 1.69 -7.23
N ILE A 122 -15.21 1.70 -6.54
CA ILE A 122 -15.52 0.75 -5.46
C ILE A 122 -15.57 -0.69 -6.01
N ALA A 123 -16.18 -0.91 -7.17
CA ALA A 123 -16.20 -2.23 -7.81
C ALA A 123 -14.78 -2.71 -8.15
N TRP A 124 -13.96 -1.86 -8.77
CA TRP A 124 -12.57 -2.18 -9.06
C TRP A 124 -11.76 -2.46 -7.79
N ALA A 125 -11.93 -1.65 -6.75
CA ALA A 125 -11.28 -1.86 -5.45
C ALA A 125 -11.61 -3.24 -4.86
N LYS A 126 -12.87 -3.68 -4.94
CA LYS A 126 -13.28 -5.02 -4.51
C LYS A 126 -12.65 -6.13 -5.34
N ASP A 127 -12.58 -5.98 -6.66
CA ASP A 127 -11.99 -6.99 -7.54
C ASP A 127 -10.49 -7.19 -7.27
N VAL A 128 -9.77 -6.10 -6.99
CA VAL A 128 -8.36 -6.14 -6.57
C VAL A 128 -8.22 -6.73 -5.15
N GLY A 129 -9.25 -6.61 -4.32
CA GLY A 129 -9.25 -7.05 -2.92
C GLY A 129 -8.80 -5.97 -1.95
N LEU A 130 -8.95 -4.69 -2.31
CA LEU A 130 -8.66 -3.58 -1.43
C LEU A 130 -9.67 -3.51 -0.28
N THR A 131 -9.18 -3.14 0.89
CA THR A 131 -10.00 -2.80 2.06
C THR A 131 -9.98 -1.30 2.35
N GLN A 132 -9.11 -0.55 1.65
CA GLN A 132 -8.92 0.89 1.81
C GLN A 132 -8.87 1.59 0.45
N MET A 133 -9.50 2.77 0.38
CA MET A 133 -9.41 3.69 -0.76
C MET A 133 -8.93 5.04 -0.26
N ILE A 134 -7.72 5.42 -0.67
CA ILE A 134 -7.06 6.63 -0.18
C ILE A 134 -7.20 7.74 -1.22
N VAL A 135 -7.63 8.92 -0.78
CA VAL A 135 -7.68 10.10 -1.65
C VAL A 135 -6.54 11.04 -1.23
N PRO A 136 -5.63 11.41 -2.14
CA PRO A 136 -4.47 12.23 -1.81
C PRO A 136 -4.81 13.71 -1.65
N SER A 137 -5.94 14.17 -2.18
CA SER A 137 -6.42 15.53 -1.96
C SER A 137 -7.89 15.66 -2.36
N LEU A 138 -8.65 16.48 -1.63
CA LEU A 138 -10.04 16.81 -1.96
C LEU A 138 -10.17 17.86 -3.07
N GLY A 139 -9.05 18.41 -3.55
CA GLY A 139 -9.00 19.26 -4.75
C GLY A 139 -9.63 20.64 -4.60
N GLY A 140 -9.59 21.22 -3.40
CA GLY A 140 -10.09 22.58 -3.17
C GLY A 140 -9.13 23.69 -3.63
N PRO A 141 -9.57 24.96 -3.59
CA PRO A 141 -8.75 26.09 -4.01
C PRO A 141 -7.54 26.31 -3.09
N ARG A 142 -6.45 26.88 -3.61
CA ARG A 142 -5.22 27.19 -2.85
C ARG A 142 -5.42 28.16 -1.68
N LYS A 143 -6.47 28.98 -1.73
CA LYS A 143 -6.87 29.92 -0.68
C LYS A 143 -8.34 29.67 -0.35
N PRO A 144 -8.65 28.60 0.39
CA PRO A 144 -10.03 28.27 0.67
C PRO A 144 -10.66 29.21 1.70
N THR A 145 -11.96 29.30 1.60
CA THR A 145 -12.85 29.81 2.63
C THR A 145 -13.33 28.65 3.50
N MET A 146 -13.88 28.96 4.68
CA MET A 146 -14.49 27.92 5.53
C MET A 146 -15.63 27.18 4.82
N ASP A 147 -16.35 27.84 3.91
CA ASP A 147 -17.41 27.20 3.14
C ASP A 147 -16.86 26.24 2.08
N ASP A 148 -15.69 26.50 1.50
CA ASP A 148 -15.01 25.53 0.62
C ASP A 148 -14.66 24.26 1.38
N VAL A 149 -14.13 24.40 2.61
CA VAL A 149 -13.77 23.27 3.48
C VAL A 149 -14.99 22.45 3.87
N LYS A 150 -16.08 23.10 4.29
CA LYS A 150 -17.35 22.42 4.62
C LYS A 150 -17.91 21.64 3.44
N ARG A 151 -17.93 22.24 2.24
CA ARG A 151 -18.43 21.53 1.04
C ARG A 151 -17.57 20.32 0.70
N ALA A 152 -16.24 20.43 0.82
CA ALA A 152 -15.34 19.31 0.59
C ALA A 152 -15.57 18.18 1.62
N ALA A 153 -15.72 18.52 2.91
CA ALA A 153 -16.02 17.55 3.97
C ALA A 153 -17.38 16.87 3.76
N ASP A 154 -18.43 17.62 3.44
CA ASP A 154 -19.78 17.08 3.19
C ASP A 154 -19.81 16.12 1.99
N GLU A 155 -19.11 16.48 0.91
CA GLU A 155 -18.94 15.61 -0.25
C GLU A 155 -18.18 14.33 0.14
N TYR A 156 -17.07 14.48 0.85
CA TYR A 156 -16.21 13.37 1.21
C TYR A 156 -16.85 12.40 2.20
N ASN A 157 -17.64 12.89 3.17
CA ASN A 157 -18.47 12.06 4.05
C ASN A 157 -19.48 11.22 3.25
N LYS A 158 -20.19 11.83 2.28
CA LYS A 158 -21.12 11.09 1.41
C LYS A 158 -20.41 10.00 0.62
N MET A 159 -19.21 10.28 0.11
CA MET A 159 -18.38 9.29 -0.56
C MET A 159 -17.97 8.17 0.41
N GLY A 160 -17.53 8.52 1.62
CA GLY A 160 -17.17 7.58 2.69
C GLY A 160 -18.31 6.62 3.05
N GLU A 161 -19.54 7.12 3.16
CA GLU A 161 -20.72 6.28 3.39
C GLU A 161 -20.92 5.20 2.31
N GLN A 162 -20.68 5.55 1.03
CA GLN A 162 -20.81 4.58 -0.07
C GLN A 162 -19.69 3.53 -0.04
N ALA A 163 -18.45 3.96 0.25
CA ALA A 163 -17.32 3.05 0.42
C ALA A 163 -17.55 2.10 1.62
N ALA A 164 -18.00 2.63 2.76
CA ALA A 164 -18.29 1.88 3.97
C ALA A 164 -19.39 0.83 3.77
N LYS A 165 -20.47 1.16 3.03
CA LYS A 165 -21.50 0.18 2.62
C LYS A 165 -20.93 -0.96 1.80
N ALA A 166 -19.83 -0.72 1.09
CA ALA A 166 -19.10 -1.72 0.33
C ALA A 166 -18.08 -2.50 1.18
N GLY A 167 -17.89 -2.16 2.45
CA GLY A 167 -16.88 -2.77 3.33
C GLY A 167 -15.47 -2.24 3.08
N ILE A 168 -15.35 -1.03 2.52
CA ILE A 168 -14.07 -0.38 2.23
C ILE A 168 -13.96 0.90 3.06
N GLN A 169 -12.85 1.05 3.78
CA GLN A 169 -12.52 2.28 4.49
C GLN A 169 -12.05 3.33 3.49
N GLN A 170 -12.66 4.52 3.52
CA GLN A 170 -12.13 5.65 2.78
C GLN A 170 -11.16 6.44 3.67
N GLY A 171 -10.01 6.86 3.14
CA GLY A 171 -8.99 7.57 3.90
C GLY A 171 -8.46 8.80 3.16
N LEU A 172 -8.19 9.87 3.90
CA LEU A 172 -7.61 11.10 3.36
C LEU A 172 -6.11 11.12 3.62
N HIS A 173 -5.33 11.24 2.55
CA HIS A 173 -3.91 11.60 2.60
C HIS A 173 -3.79 13.11 2.34
N ASN A 174 -2.93 13.82 3.07
CA ASN A 174 -2.83 15.27 2.95
C ASN A 174 -1.88 15.69 1.82
N GLU A 175 -2.33 16.60 0.94
CA GLU A 175 -1.49 17.26 -0.06
C GLU A 175 -1.79 18.78 -0.07
N ASP A 176 -1.64 19.45 -1.21
CA ASP A 176 -1.72 20.92 -1.36
C ASP A 176 -2.95 21.57 -0.70
N PHE A 177 -4.16 21.06 -0.94
CA PHE A 177 -5.39 21.66 -0.40
C PHE A 177 -5.46 21.49 1.12
N GLU A 178 -5.16 20.30 1.62
CA GLU A 178 -5.11 19.97 3.04
C GLU A 178 -4.04 20.80 3.77
N LEU A 179 -2.96 21.14 3.05
CA LEU A 179 -1.89 22.01 3.50
C LEU A 179 -2.20 23.52 3.38
N SER A 180 -3.35 23.93 2.87
CA SER A 180 -3.75 25.34 2.87
C SER A 180 -4.18 25.84 4.26
N MET A 181 -4.44 27.15 4.38
CA MET A 181 -4.85 27.78 5.64
C MET A 181 -6.17 28.54 5.46
N VAL A 182 -7.05 28.45 6.47
CA VAL A 182 -8.29 29.23 6.60
C VAL A 182 -8.30 29.86 8.00
N ASP A 183 -8.41 31.18 8.07
CA ASP A 183 -8.49 31.94 9.34
C ASP A 183 -7.42 31.54 10.38
N GLY A 184 -6.20 31.27 9.93
CA GLY A 184 -5.07 30.90 10.78
C GLY A 184 -5.02 29.43 11.18
N LYS A 185 -5.94 28.58 10.72
CA LYS A 185 -5.95 27.12 10.93
C LYS A 185 -5.60 26.35 9.65
N ARG A 186 -4.97 25.18 9.81
CA ARG A 186 -4.69 24.26 8.70
C ARG A 186 -6.00 23.68 8.19
N THR A 187 -6.17 23.64 6.88
CA THR A 187 -7.37 23.03 6.27
C THR A 187 -7.53 21.57 6.68
N TYR A 188 -6.43 20.82 6.79
CA TYR A 188 -6.47 19.44 7.27
C TYR A 188 -7.07 19.31 8.68
N ASP A 189 -6.70 20.18 9.62
CA ASP A 189 -7.25 20.15 10.98
C ASP A 189 -8.76 20.45 10.97
N LEU A 190 -9.18 21.42 10.15
CA LEU A 190 -10.60 21.74 9.96
C LEU A 190 -11.37 20.59 9.33
N LEU A 191 -10.76 19.85 8.39
CA LEU A 191 -11.38 18.66 7.80
C LEU A 191 -11.54 17.55 8.85
N LEU A 192 -10.53 17.30 9.70
CA LEU A 192 -10.64 16.30 10.75
C LEU A 192 -11.78 16.59 11.75
N ASP A 193 -12.10 17.86 12.01
CA ASP A 193 -13.25 18.25 12.83
C ASP A 193 -14.61 18.03 12.13
N LEU A 194 -14.64 18.02 10.79
CA LEU A 194 -15.86 17.97 9.97
C LEU A 194 -16.15 16.58 9.37
N LEU A 195 -15.12 15.75 9.20
CA LEU A 195 -15.25 14.39 8.70
C LEU A 195 -15.81 13.46 9.78
N ASP A 196 -16.69 12.53 9.41
CA ASP A 196 -17.31 11.60 10.35
C ASP A 196 -16.28 10.53 10.79
N PRO A 197 -15.93 10.43 12.08
CA PRO A 197 -14.95 9.47 12.58
C PRO A 197 -15.41 8.01 12.49
N LYS A 198 -16.66 7.73 12.11
CA LYS A 198 -17.19 6.37 11.91
C LYS A 198 -17.07 5.86 10.48
N LEU A 199 -16.73 6.74 9.53
CA LEU A 199 -16.65 6.44 8.10
C LEU A 199 -15.23 6.15 7.62
#